data_AF-A0A916TIM2-F1
#
_entry.id   AF-A0A916TIM2-F1
#
_cell.length_a   1.000
_cell.length_b   1.000
_cell.length_c   1.000
_cell.angle_alpha   90.00
_cell.angle_beta   90.00
_cell.angle_gamma   90.00
#
_symmetry.space_group_name_H-M   'P 1'
#
loop_
_entity.id
_entity.type
_entity.pdbx_description
1 polymer ?
#
loop_
_entity_poly.entity_id
_entity_poly.type
_entity_poly.pdbx_seq_one_letter_code
_entity_poly.pdbx_strand_id
1 'polypeptide(L)'
;MTAHLQEPTTRMPSEIAVPEETDMTTTSPELSDATAIPATTDLLGQPLTPSEVALLDVYRDLKTLVAEQELAPCAVSNLRVALSAAAVALTDLAIEFEPLTDHGC
;
A
#
# COMPACT_ATOMS: atom_id res chain seq x y z
N MET A 1 -12.28 71.77 17.14
CA MET A 1 -12.74 70.44 17.60
C MET A 1 -13.99 70.11 16.80
N THR A 2 -14.11 69.13 15.91
CA THR A 2 -13.23 68.12 15.35
C THR A 2 -13.96 67.67 14.08
N ALA A 3 -13.28 67.63 12.94
CA ALA A 3 -13.85 67.09 11.71
C ALA A 3 -13.92 65.56 11.81
N HIS A 4 -15.08 64.97 11.53
CA HIS A 4 -15.19 63.57 11.16
C HIS A 4 -16.26 63.40 10.09
N LEU A 5 -15.77 63.23 8.86
CA LEU A 5 -16.52 62.82 7.69
C LEU A 5 -16.85 61.34 7.83
N GLN A 6 -18.12 60.99 7.71
CA GLN A 6 -18.61 59.62 7.79
C GLN A 6 -18.65 59.05 6.36
N GLU A 7 -17.80 58.05 6.09
CA GLU A 7 -17.70 57.40 4.78
C GLU A 7 -18.92 56.51 4.48
N PRO A 8 -19.38 56.44 3.21
CA PRO A 8 -20.46 55.55 2.81
C PRO A 8 -19.95 54.13 2.54
N THR A 9 -20.33 53.19 3.39
CA THR A 9 -20.20 51.74 3.11
C THR A 9 -21.58 51.14 3.01
N THR A 10 -21.96 50.63 1.83
CA THR A 10 -22.52 49.28 1.69
C THR A 10 -22.46 48.84 0.23
N ARG A 11 -21.78 47.71 0.09
CA ARG A 11 -21.35 46.95 -1.07
C ARG A 11 -22.53 46.20 -1.69
N MET A 12 -22.63 46.24 -3.02
CA MET A 12 -23.45 45.34 -3.84
C MET A 12 -23.08 43.88 -3.55
N PRO A 13 -24.03 42.94 -3.39
CA PRO A 13 -23.70 41.52 -3.47
C PRO A 13 -23.52 41.11 -4.93
N SER A 14 -22.28 40.76 -5.29
CA SER A 14 -21.98 40.01 -6.51
C SER A 14 -22.64 38.64 -6.44
N GLU A 15 -23.38 38.34 -7.50
CA GLU A 15 -23.94 37.05 -7.88
C GLU A 15 -22.82 36.01 -7.94
N ILE A 16 -22.77 35.11 -6.95
CA ILE A 16 -21.86 33.97 -6.93
C ILE A 16 -22.54 32.85 -7.70
N ALA A 17 -22.09 32.63 -8.93
CA ALA A 17 -22.43 31.47 -9.73
C ALA A 17 -21.93 30.20 -9.02
N VAL A 18 -22.85 29.28 -8.77
CA VAL A 18 -22.59 27.93 -8.26
C VAL A 18 -22.08 27.09 -9.44
N PRO A 19 -20.89 26.47 -9.40
CA PRO A 19 -20.52 25.49 -10.41
C PRO A 19 -21.21 24.15 -10.12
N GLU A 20 -21.80 23.61 -11.19
CA GLU A 20 -22.37 22.26 -11.36
C GLU A 20 -21.52 21.18 -10.70
N GLU A 21 -22.13 20.36 -9.83
CA GLU A 21 -21.56 19.10 -9.36
C GLU A 21 -21.32 18.19 -10.57
N THR A 22 -20.05 18.06 -10.94
CA THR A 22 -19.63 17.00 -11.87
C THR A 22 -19.64 15.69 -11.10
N ASP A 23 -20.63 14.86 -11.43
CA ASP A 23 -20.76 13.47 -11.03
C ASP A 23 -19.43 12.73 -11.26
N MET A 24 -18.69 12.52 -10.18
CA MET A 24 -17.43 11.79 -10.18
C MET A 24 -17.77 10.31 -10.09
N THR A 25 -18.14 9.72 -11.23
CA THR A 25 -18.25 8.26 -11.36
C THR A 25 -16.84 7.68 -11.22
N THR A 26 -16.45 7.39 -9.99
CA THR A 26 -15.23 6.64 -9.65
C THR A 26 -15.39 5.23 -10.22
N THR A 27 -14.99 5.08 -11.49
CA THR A 27 -14.72 3.77 -12.08
C THR A 27 -13.48 3.24 -11.37
N SER A 28 -13.68 2.54 -10.26
CA SER A 28 -12.64 1.74 -9.63
C SER A 28 -12.09 0.79 -10.69
N PRO A 29 -10.78 0.80 -11.00
CA PRO A 29 -10.22 -0.27 -11.79
C PRO A 29 -10.42 -1.56 -10.98
N GLU A 30 -11.13 -2.52 -11.58
CA GLU A 30 -11.17 -3.88 -11.08
C GLU A 30 -9.71 -4.33 -10.87
N LEU A 31 -9.43 -4.82 -9.66
CA LEU A 31 -8.19 -5.51 -9.30
C LEU A 31 -8.13 -6.82 -10.10
N SER A 32 -7.86 -6.66 -11.39
CA SER A 32 -7.68 -7.76 -12.33
C SER A 32 -6.32 -8.37 -12.02
N ASP A 33 -6.37 -9.47 -11.28
CA ASP A 33 -5.37 -10.53 -11.18
C ASP A 33 -3.99 -10.11 -11.70
N ALA A 34 -3.28 -9.34 -10.88
CA ALA A 34 -1.90 -9.00 -11.16
C ALA A 34 -1.11 -10.30 -11.03
N THR A 35 -0.92 -11.00 -12.15
CA THR A 35 0.22 -11.89 -12.30
C THR A 35 1.43 -11.04 -11.94
N ALA A 36 1.91 -11.20 -10.71
CA ALA A 36 2.92 -10.33 -10.13
C ALA A 36 4.14 -10.40 -11.02
N ILE A 37 4.43 -9.32 -11.74
CA ILE A 37 5.70 -9.21 -12.45
C ILE A 37 6.76 -9.37 -11.36
N PRO A 38 7.68 -10.34 -11.48
CA PRO A 38 8.65 -10.58 -10.43
C PRO A 38 9.41 -9.29 -10.20
N ALA A 39 9.36 -8.77 -8.97
CA ALA A 39 10.08 -7.58 -8.59
C ALA A 39 11.54 -7.71 -9.04
N THR A 40 11.98 -6.83 -9.92
CA THR A 40 13.34 -6.87 -10.48
C THR A 40 14.32 -6.01 -9.69
N THR A 41 13.81 -5.18 -8.78
CA THR A 41 14.59 -4.28 -7.93
C THR A 41 14.09 -4.33 -6.49
N ASP A 42 14.98 -4.01 -5.56
CA ASP A 42 14.64 -3.76 -4.16
C ASP A 42 13.88 -2.42 -3.97
N LEU A 43 13.48 -2.11 -2.74
CA LEU A 43 12.78 -0.87 -2.35
C LEU A 43 13.67 0.38 -2.45
N LEU A 44 14.98 0.21 -2.65
CA LEU A 44 15.96 1.28 -2.85
C LEU A 44 16.29 1.48 -4.34
N GLY A 45 15.63 0.74 -5.24
CA GLY A 45 15.81 0.82 -6.68
C GLY A 45 17.05 0.10 -7.21
N GLN A 46 17.70 -0.75 -6.42
CA GLN A 46 18.82 -1.57 -6.87
C GLN A 46 18.32 -2.88 -7.49
N PRO A 47 18.93 -3.38 -8.58
CA PRO A 47 18.59 -4.68 -9.12
C PRO A 47 18.83 -5.81 -8.12
N LEU A 48 17.89 -6.75 -8.03
CA LEU A 48 18.07 -7.93 -7.19
C LEU A 48 19.14 -8.86 -7.78
N THR A 49 20.01 -9.37 -6.92
CA THR A 49 20.92 -10.46 -7.22
C THR A 49 20.15 -11.78 -7.37
N PRO A 50 20.73 -12.80 -8.04
CA PRO A 50 20.09 -14.11 -8.16
C PRO A 50 19.73 -14.75 -6.81
N SER A 51 20.54 -14.53 -5.77
CA SER A 51 20.27 -15.05 -4.43
C SER A 51 19.11 -14.34 -3.74
N GLU A 52 18.97 -13.04 -3.95
CA GLU A 52 17.86 -12.24 -3.41
C GLU A 52 16.55 -12.59 -4.09
N VAL A 53 16.57 -12.82 -5.41
CA VAL A 53 15.42 -13.36 -6.15
C VAL A 53 15.02 -14.72 -5.58
N ALA A 54 15.97 -15.64 -5.39
CA ALA A 54 15.67 -16.96 -4.84
C ALA A 54 15.07 -16.89 -3.42
N LEU A 55 15.56 -15.98 -2.57
CA LEU A 55 15.00 -15.76 -1.24
C LEU A 55 13.56 -15.20 -1.30
N LEU A 56 13.31 -14.25 -2.20
CA LEU A 56 11.98 -13.68 -2.42
C LEU A 56 10.99 -14.73 -2.93
N ASP A 57 11.43 -15.63 -3.79
CA ASP A 57 10.61 -16.74 -4.28
C ASP A 57 10.25 -17.72 -3.15
N VAL A 58 11.22 -18.09 -2.30
CA VAL A 58 10.96 -18.91 -1.10
C VAL A 58 9.91 -18.26 -0.19
N TYR A 59 10.00 -16.95 0.02
CA TYR A 59 9.03 -16.23 0.83
C TYR A 59 7.61 -16.27 0.23
N ARG A 60 7.48 -16.08 -1.09
CA ARG A 60 6.20 -16.18 -1.81
C ARG A 60 5.59 -17.58 -1.76
N ASP A 61 6.42 -18.60 -1.91
CA ASP A 61 6.00 -20.00 -1.79
C ASP A 61 5.51 -20.31 -0.36
N LEU A 62 6.21 -19.80 0.66
CA LEU A 62 5.78 -19.93 2.05
C LEU A 62 4.43 -19.23 2.30
N LYS A 63 4.21 -18.03 1.76
CA LYS A 63 2.90 -17.35 1.85
C LYS A 63 1.79 -18.20 1.26
N THR A 64 2.04 -18.79 0.09
CA THR A 64 1.10 -19.67 -0.60
C THR A 64 0.76 -20.89 0.26
N LEU A 65 1.78 -21.60 0.76
CA LEU A 65 1.60 -22.79 1.60
C LEU A 65 0.90 -22.49 2.93
N VAL A 66 1.12 -21.31 3.52
CA VAL A 66 0.44 -20.90 4.76
C VAL A 66 -1.03 -20.54 4.50
N ALA A 67 -1.36 -20.01 3.32
CA ALA A 67 -2.73 -19.71 2.91
C ALA A 67 -3.53 -20.96 2.54
N GLU A 68 -2.86 -22.02 2.08
CA GLU A 68 -3.48 -23.31 1.78
C GLU A 68 -3.96 -24.03 3.06
N GLN A 69 -5.23 -24.44 3.08
CA GLN A 69 -5.84 -25.14 4.22
C GLN A 69 -5.69 -26.67 4.15
N GLU A 70 -4.83 -27.19 3.29
CA GLU A 70 -4.67 -28.63 3.07
C GLU A 70 -3.64 -29.28 4.01
N LEU A 71 -2.79 -28.47 4.65
CA LEU A 71 -1.76 -28.94 5.56
C LEU A 71 -2.30 -29.14 6.98
N ALA A 72 -1.71 -30.10 7.70
CA ALA A 72 -2.00 -30.29 9.11
C ALA A 72 -1.68 -29.00 9.91
N PRO A 73 -2.45 -28.65 10.95
CA PRO A 73 -2.25 -27.40 11.70
C PRO A 73 -0.85 -27.22 12.27
N CYS A 74 -0.19 -28.31 12.69
CA CYS A 74 1.19 -28.25 13.17
C CYS A 74 2.19 -27.88 12.08
N ALA A 75 1.96 -28.32 10.83
CA ALA A 75 2.79 -27.95 9.69
C ALA A 75 2.61 -26.48 9.34
N VAL A 76 1.36 -26.00 9.28
CA VAL A 76 1.05 -24.56 9.05
C VAL A 76 1.70 -23.69 10.12
N SER A 77 1.66 -24.09 11.40
CA SER A 77 2.32 -23.37 12.49
C SER A 77 3.83 -23.25 12.27
N ASN A 78 4.50 -24.32 11.84
CA ASN A 78 5.94 -24.28 11.57
C ASN A 78 6.27 -23.46 10.32
N LEU A 79 5.42 -23.50 9.29
CA LEU A 79 5.57 -22.68 8.09
C LEU A 79 5.43 -21.18 8.40
N ARG A 80 4.54 -20.79 9.31
CA ARG A 80 4.46 -19.40 9.80
C ARG A 80 5.75 -18.93 10.46
N VAL A 81 6.41 -19.78 11.23
CA VAL A 81 7.73 -19.46 11.81
C VAL A 81 8.78 -19.25 10.71
N ALA A 82 8.80 -20.13 9.70
CA ALA A 82 9.71 -19.98 8.56
C ALA A 82 9.41 -18.71 7.75
N LEU A 83 8.13 -18.42 7.51
CA LEU A 83 7.67 -17.22 6.82
C LEU A 83 8.12 -15.95 7.54
N SER A 84 7.97 -15.91 8.87
CA SER A 84 8.43 -14.79 9.69
C SER A 84 9.94 -14.56 9.58
N ALA A 85 10.74 -15.63 9.62
CA ALA A 85 12.18 -15.53 9.47
C ALA A 85 12.59 -15.02 8.07
N ALA A 86 11.92 -15.49 7.01
CA ALA A 86 12.15 -15.02 5.65
C ALA A 86 11.77 -13.54 5.47
N ALA A 87 10.63 -13.11 6.03
CA ALA A 87 10.19 -11.72 5.97
C ALA A 87 11.18 -10.75 6.63
N VAL A 88 11.78 -11.14 7.77
CA VAL A 88 12.83 -10.34 8.44
C VAL A 88 14.04 -10.20 7.52
N ALA A 89 14.50 -11.30 6.89
CA ALA A 89 15.62 -11.25 5.98
C ALA A 89 15.37 -10.36 4.75
N LEU A 90 14.16 -10.40 4.17
CA LEU A 90 13.77 -9.51 3.07
C LEU A 90 13.69 -8.05 3.49
N THR A 91 13.22 -7.79 4.71
CA THR A 91 13.17 -6.43 5.28
C THR A 91 14.58 -5.88 5.48
N ASP A 92 15.50 -6.67 6.03
CA ASP A 92 16.90 -6.28 6.26
C ASP A 92 17.63 -5.98 4.95
N LEU A 93 17.27 -6.68 3.86
CA LEU A 93 17.78 -6.44 2.51
C LEU A 93 17.02 -5.35 1.74
N ALA A 94 16.03 -4.72 2.37
CA ALA A 94 15.13 -3.74 1.75
C ALA A 94 14.43 -4.26 0.48
N ILE A 95 14.14 -5.55 0.39
CA ILE A 95 13.50 -6.17 -0.79
C ILE A 95 11.98 -6.06 -0.69
N GLU A 96 11.42 -6.44 0.45
CA GLU A 96 9.99 -6.40 0.72
C GLU A 96 9.75 -6.11 2.20
N PHE A 97 8.70 -5.36 2.49
CA PHE A 97 8.26 -5.08 3.85
C PHE A 97 6.77 -5.41 3.97
N GLU A 98 6.46 -6.36 4.85
CA GLU A 98 5.08 -6.73 5.18
C GLU A 98 4.96 -6.89 6.71
N PRO A 99 3.98 -6.25 7.35
CA PRO A 99 3.68 -6.50 8.76
C PRO A 99 3.26 -7.96 8.98
N LEU A 100 4.00 -8.69 9.82
CA LEU A 100 3.74 -10.10 10.13
C LEU A 100 2.37 -10.36 10.77
N THR A 101 1.72 -9.33 11.31
CA THR A 101 0.37 -9.39 11.88
C THR A 101 -0.67 -9.88 10.88
N ASP A 102 -0.46 -9.63 9.59
CA ASP A 102 -1.42 -9.96 8.54
C ASP A 102 -1.47 -11.48 8.26
N HIS A 103 -0.45 -12.22 8.70
CA HIS A 103 -0.33 -13.68 8.55
C HIS A 103 -0.59 -14.46 9.83
N GLY A 104 -1.00 -13.79 10.92
CA GLY A 104 -1.22 -14.41 12.21
C GLY A 104 0.06 -15.01 12.83
N CYS A 105 1.18 -14.33 12.60
CA CYS A 105 2.50 -14.63 13.14
C CYS A 105 2.82 -13.80 14.39
#